data_AF-A0A538IAP6-F1
#
_entry.id   AF-A0A538IAP6-F1
#
_cell.length_a   1.000
_cell.length_b   1.000
_cell.length_c   1.000
_cell.angle_alpha   90.00
_cell.angle_beta   90.00
_cell.angle_gamma   90.00
#
_symmetry.space_group_name_H-M   'P 1'
#
loop_
_entity.id
_entity.type
_entity.pdbx_description
1 polymer ?
#
loop_
_entity_poly.entity_id
_entity_poly.type
_entity_poly.pdbx_seq_one_letter_code
_entity_poly.pdbx_strand_id
1 'polypeptide(L)'
;MLERLAPAPGDTALELVAGRHRRLRGAALVAPGGRMIVNDFSEALVDTAERRVAEFGLGDLDFRILDGEISIPPGQRSRPVRSS
;
A
#
# COMPACT_ATOMS: atom_id res chain seq x y z
N MET A 1 -12.23 -6.51 -1.59
CA MET A 1 -11.28 -6.41 -0.45
C MET A 1 -10.93 -4.96 -0.14
N LEU A 2 -10.49 -4.16 -1.12
CA LEU A 2 -10.29 -2.71 -0.96
C LEU A 2 -11.53 -1.96 -0.42
N GLU A 3 -12.73 -2.34 -0.86
CA GLU A 3 -14.00 -1.76 -0.36
C GLU A 3 -14.20 -1.94 1.15
N ARG A 4 -13.63 -2.99 1.75
CA ARG A 4 -13.70 -3.22 3.21
C ARG A 4 -12.66 -2.42 3.98
N LEU A 5 -11.58 -2.01 3.32
CA LEU A 5 -10.55 -1.12 3.87
C LEU A 5 -11.01 0.34 3.82
N ALA A 6 -11.90 0.68 2.88
CA ALA A 6 -12.46 2.02 2.69
C ALA A 6 -11.40 3.14 2.67
N PRO A 7 -10.32 3.03 1.86
CA PRO A 7 -9.28 4.06 1.78
C PRO A 7 -9.87 5.36 1.23
N ALA A 8 -9.41 6.48 1.78
CA ALA A 8 -9.85 7.82 1.43
C ALA A 8 -8.67 8.68 0.92
N PRO A 9 -8.97 9.77 0.17
CA PRO A 9 -7.97 10.77 -0.17
C PRO A 9 -7.21 11.27 1.07
N GLY A 10 -5.89 11.36 0.99
CA GLY A 10 -5.02 11.75 2.12
C GLY A 10 -4.49 10.58 2.96
N ASP A 11 -5.03 9.37 2.80
CA ASP A 11 -4.55 8.21 3.55
C ASP A 11 -3.15 7.77 3.12
N THR A 12 -2.43 7.11 4.03
CA THR A 12 -1.23 6.34 3.68
C THR A 12 -1.58 4.86 3.61
N ALA A 13 -1.33 4.23 2.46
CA ALA A 13 -1.61 2.82 2.21
C ALA A 13 -0.33 2.02 1.91
N LEU A 14 -0.31 0.74 2.25
CA LEU A 14 0.77 -0.20 1.97
C LEU A 14 0.24 -1.39 1.15
N GLU A 15 0.88 -1.69 0.03
CA GLU A 15 0.61 -2.89 -0.77
C GLU A 15 1.79 -3.86 -0.67
N LEU A 16 1.58 -4.95 0.07
CA LEU A 16 2.52 -6.04 0.28
C LEU A 16 2.47 -7.02 -0.91
N VAL A 17 3.64 -7.40 -1.43
CA VAL A 17 3.82 -8.43 -2.49
C VAL A 17 3.25 -7.97 -3.85
N ALA A 18 3.69 -6.80 -4.30
CA ALA A 18 3.22 -6.15 -5.53
C ALA A 18 3.42 -6.95 -6.82
N GLY A 19 4.22 -8.03 -6.80
CA GLY A 19 4.72 -8.72 -7.99
C GLY A 19 3.71 -9.37 -8.94
N ARG A 20 2.42 -9.48 -8.62
CA ARG A 20 1.43 -10.17 -9.49
C ARG A 20 0.17 -9.40 -9.82
N HIS A 21 -0.06 -8.23 -9.22
CA HIS A 21 -1.31 -7.49 -9.41
C HIS A 21 -1.16 -6.43 -10.50
N ARG A 22 -2.06 -6.48 -11.50
CA ARG A 22 -1.96 -5.66 -12.72
C ARG A 22 -2.30 -4.19 -12.53
N ARG A 23 -2.90 -3.78 -11.41
CA ARG A 23 -3.34 -2.40 -11.19
C ARG A 23 -3.23 -2.08 -9.71
N LEU A 24 -2.26 -1.23 -9.35
CA LEU A 24 -2.07 -0.65 -8.02
C LEU A 24 -3.23 0.30 -7.69
N ARG A 25 -4.42 -0.28 -7.48
CA ARG A 25 -5.68 0.45 -7.38
C ARG A 25 -5.74 1.34 -6.14
N GLY A 26 -4.95 1.05 -5.11
CA GLY A 26 -4.86 1.86 -3.89
C GLY A 26 -4.37 3.28 -4.14
N ALA A 27 -3.40 3.46 -5.04
CA ALA A 27 -2.82 4.78 -5.34
C ALA A 27 -3.87 5.80 -5.82
N ALA A 28 -4.78 5.36 -6.69
CA ALA A 28 -5.86 6.22 -7.19
C ALA A 28 -6.93 6.53 -6.13
N LEU A 29 -7.05 5.70 -5.09
CA LEU A 29 -8.05 5.88 -4.03
C LEU A 29 -7.58 6.83 -2.93
N VAL A 30 -6.27 6.86 -2.67
CA VAL A 30 -5.66 7.76 -1.67
C VAL A 30 -5.30 9.13 -2.24
N ALA A 31 -5.36 9.30 -3.56
CA ALA A 31 -5.22 10.59 -4.21
C ALA A 31 -6.51 11.43 -4.11
N PRO A 32 -6.42 12.78 -4.08
CA PRO A 32 -5.19 13.57 -3.94
C PRO A 32 -4.67 13.60 -2.48
N GLY A 33 -3.37 13.86 -2.32
CA GLY A 33 -2.74 14.15 -1.02
C GLY A 33 -2.40 12.93 -0.14
N GLY A 34 -2.78 11.72 -0.55
CA GLY A 34 -2.37 10.48 0.12
C GLY A 34 -1.13 9.86 -0.52
N ARG A 35 -0.56 8.88 0.18
CA ARG A 35 0.71 8.22 -0.18
C ARG A 35 0.50 6.73 -0.27
N MET A 36 1.15 6.10 -1.24
CA MET A 36 1.11 4.65 -1.38
C MET A 36 2.53 4.08 -1.34
N ILE A 37 2.74 3.15 -0.41
CA ILE A 37 3.99 2.41 -0.23
C ILE A 37 3.81 1.05 -0.91
N VAL A 38 4.74 0.69 -1.77
CA VAL A 38 4.72 -0.56 -2.52
C VAL A 38 5.97 -1.34 -2.15
N ASN A 39 5.80 -2.58 -1.68
CA ASN A 39 6.95 -3.41 -1.35
C ASN A 39 6.84 -4.84 -1.83
N ASP A 40 8.01 -5.42 -2.07
CA ASP A 40 8.20 -6.84 -2.36
C ASP A 40 9.57 -7.27 -1.80
N PHE A 41 9.76 -8.58 -1.63
CA PHE A 41 11.04 -9.15 -1.23
C PHE A 41 12.01 -9.26 -2.42
N SER A 42 11.47 -9.23 -3.65
CA SER A 42 12.25 -9.30 -4.88
C SER A 42 12.44 -7.93 -5.51
N GLU A 43 13.69 -7.52 -5.67
CA GLU A 43 14.09 -6.33 -6.43
C GLU A 43 13.46 -6.31 -7.83
N ALA A 44 13.48 -7.43 -8.54
CA ALA A 44 12.88 -7.55 -9.87
C ALA A 44 11.36 -7.27 -9.89
N LEU A 45 10.65 -7.58 -8.80
CA LEU A 45 9.22 -7.31 -8.67
C LEU A 45 8.95 -5.85 -8.32
N VAL A 46 9.83 -5.21 -7.53
CA VAL A 46 9.79 -3.77 -7.27
C VAL A 46 10.04 -2.97 -8.54
N ASP A 47 11.08 -3.29 -9.31
CA ASP A 47 11.38 -2.67 -10.60
C ASP A 47 10.20 -2.79 -11.58
N THR A 48 9.56 -3.97 -11.59
CA THR A 48 8.39 -4.21 -12.43
C THR A 48 7.21 -3.33 -12.02
N ALA A 49 7.01 -3.10 -10.72
CA ALA A 49 5.96 -2.25 -10.20
C ALA A 49 6.23 -0.77 -10.55
N GLU A 50 7.47 -0.30 -10.38
CA GLU A 50 7.88 1.07 -10.70
C GLU A 50 7.63 1.42 -12.17
N ARG A 51 8.08 0.57 -13.10
CA ARG A 51 7.86 0.78 -14.54
C ARG A 51 6.39 0.87 -14.90
N ARG A 52 5.55 0.00 -14.32
CA ARG A 52 4.10 -0.01 -14.59
C ARG A 52 3.40 1.23 -14.06
N VAL A 53 3.84 1.75 -12.92
CA VAL A 53 3.27 2.97 -12.33
C VAL A 53 3.52 4.18 -13.22
N ALA A 54 4.73 4.27 -13.76
CA ALA A 54 5.09 5.30 -14.73
C ALA A 54 4.19 5.24 -15.97
N GLU A 55 3.84 4.04 -16.47
CA GLU A 55 2.90 3.86 -17.60
C GLU A 55 1.48 4.37 -17.29
N PHE A 56 1.04 4.35 -16.04
CA PHE A 56 -0.31 4.78 -15.63
C PHE A 56 -0.38 6.22 -15.12
N GLY A 57 0.75 6.95 -15.09
CA GLY A 57 0.79 8.34 -14.62
C GLY A 57 0.43 8.52 -13.14
N LEU A 58 0.59 7.47 -12.33
CA LEU A 58 0.35 7.52 -10.88
C LEU A 58 1.56 8.17 -10.22
N GLY A 59 1.41 9.43 -9.78
CA GLY A 59 2.44 10.17 -9.07
C GLY A 59 2.31 10.02 -7.55
N ASP A 60 3.45 9.99 -6.86
CA ASP A 60 3.63 9.88 -5.40
C ASP A 60 3.57 8.46 -4.80
N LEU A 61 4.42 7.56 -5.33
CA LEU A 61 4.63 6.21 -4.82
C LEU A 61 6.02 6.04 -4.20
N ASP A 62 6.08 5.30 -3.10
CA ASP A 62 7.32 4.93 -2.41
C ASP A 62 7.55 3.42 -2.55
N PHE A 63 8.56 3.06 -3.33
CA PHE A 63 8.94 1.67 -3.59
C PHE A 63 10.02 1.20 -2.64
N ARG A 64 9.81 0.05 -2.00
CA ARG A 64 10.74 -0.48 -1.00
C ARG A 64 10.96 -1.97 -1.19
N ILE A 65 12.22 -2.39 -1.14
CA ILE A 65 12.57 -3.81 -0.95
C ILE A 65 12.49 -4.08 0.55
N LEU A 66 11.56 -4.94 0.95
CA LEU A 66 11.36 -5.32 2.34
C LEU A 66 11.17 -6.83 2.41
N ASP A 67 11.94 -7.49 3.28
CA ASP A 67 11.60 -8.82 3.74
C ASP A 67 10.26 -8.72 4.48
N GLY A 68 9.22 -9.38 3.95
CA GLY A 68 7.81 -9.15 4.31
C GLY A 68 7.42 -9.55 5.73
N GLU A 69 8.40 -9.87 6.58
CA GLU A 69 8.20 -10.16 7.98
C GLU A 69 7.84 -8.89 8.76
N ILE A 70 6.55 -8.57 8.78
CA ILE A 70 5.98 -7.65 9.77
C ILE A 70 5.70 -8.48 11.02
N SER A 71 6.63 -8.46 11.98
CA SER A 71 6.33 -8.96 13.32
C SER A 71 5.31 -8.02 13.97
N ILE A 72 4.05 -8.46 14.03
CA ILE A 72 3.04 -7.81 14.88
C ILE A 72 3.33 -8.33 16.29
N PRO A 73 3.90 -7.52 17.21
CA PRO A 73 4.07 -7.96 18.58
C PRO A 73 2.70 -8.38 19.14
N PRO A 74 2.58 -9.52 19.82
CA PRO A 74 1.31 -9.96 20.35
C PRO A 74 0.76 -8.92 21.33
N GLY A 75 -0.37 -8.29 20.96
CA GLY A 75 -1.19 -7.48 21.86
C GLY A 75 -1.01 -5.96 21.78
N GLN A 76 -1.54 -5.34 20.72
CA GLN A 76 -2.20 -4.04 20.86
C GLN A 76 -3.58 -4.12 20.22
N ARG A 77 -4.53 -4.70 20.96
CA ARG A 77 -5.95 -4.59 20.63
C ARG A 77 -6.33 -3.13 20.88
N SER A 78 -6.55 -2.35 19.83
CA SER A 78 -7.18 -1.03 19.95
C SER A 78 -8.49 -1.19 20.72
N ARG A 79 -8.58 -0.57 21.90
CA ARG A 79 -9.83 -0.53 22.66
C ARG A 79 -10.90 0.11 21.76
N PRO A 80 -12.11 -0.47 21.63
CA PRO A 80 -13.18 0.23 20.95
C PRO A 80 -13.44 1.54 21.71
N VAL A 81 -13.39 2.66 20.98
CA VAL A 81 -13.86 3.95 21.49
C VAL A 81 -15.36 3.76 21.73
N ARG A 82 -15.77 3.67 23.00
CA ARG A 82 -17.19 3.76 23.33
C ARG A 82 -17.60 5.20 23.04
N SER A 83 -18.45 5.38 22.04
CA SER A 83 -19.23 6.60 21.89
C SER A 83 -20.13 6.73 23.12
N SER A 84 -19.97 7.83 23.85
CA SER A 84 -20.92 8.29 24.86
C SER A 84 -22.14 8.93 24.21
#